data_AF-A0A2N2EML8-F1
#
_entry.id   AF-A0A2N2EML8-F1
#
_cell.length_a   1.000
_cell.length_b   1.000
_cell.length_c   1.000
_cell.angle_alpha   90.00
_cell.angle_beta   90.00
_cell.angle_gamma   90.00
#
_symmetry.space_group_name_H-M   'P 1'
#
loop_
_entity.id
_entity.type
_entity.pdbx_description
1 polymer ?
#
loop_
_entity_poly.entity_id
_entity_poly.type
_entity_poly.pdbx_seq_one_letter_code
_entity_poly.pdbx_strand_id
1 'polypeptide(L)'
;MAKLLDQYGRPVELTRLRQVQAEPTLSGVRSILSGHPAQGLTPARLTRLLHMAEQGDATAYLELAEEMEEKDLHYLSVLGTRKRAVAQLEINVESASDDPRDVENADLIRDWLGREELEDEMFDILDAIGKGFSVTEIIWDMSERQWWPSRLKRRDQRWFEFDRDNGETLYLKGLSGTEDLWPFKYVTHFAAAKSGLPIRGGLARAAAWAAMAASTPALNPADGERSGRAAMAAAIALSVFPVLMFIIRSSLSNGCAPGAQPGLYQFPAPE
;
A
#
# COMPACT_ATOMS: atom_id res chain seq x y z
N MET A 1 18.66 -34.75 -4.27
CA MET A 1 18.52 -33.38 -3.73
C MET A 1 17.05 -33.00 -3.78
N ALA A 2 16.47 -32.53 -2.68
CA ALA A 2 15.11 -31.99 -2.70
C ALA A 2 15.08 -30.76 -3.61
N LYS A 3 14.07 -30.66 -4.48
CA LYS A 3 13.88 -29.52 -5.38
C LYS A 3 12.93 -28.54 -4.70
N LEU A 4 13.35 -27.28 -4.54
CA LEU A 4 12.45 -26.24 -4.03
C LEU A 4 11.39 -25.94 -5.09
N LEU A 5 10.12 -25.95 -4.67
CA LEU A 5 8.97 -25.65 -5.52
C LEU A 5 8.32 -24.35 -5.04
N ASP A 6 7.78 -23.57 -5.96
CA ASP A 6 6.96 -22.40 -5.67
C ASP A 6 5.53 -22.80 -5.24
N GLN A 7 4.70 -21.81 -4.94
CA GLN A 7 3.30 -22.00 -4.55
C GLN A 7 2.41 -22.62 -5.65
N TYR A 8 2.91 -22.72 -6.88
CA TYR A 8 2.25 -23.33 -8.03
C TYR A 8 2.85 -24.69 -8.41
N GLY A 9 3.76 -25.22 -7.58
CA GLY A 9 4.46 -26.49 -7.83
C GLY A 9 5.56 -26.39 -8.90
N ARG A 10 5.93 -25.18 -9.33
CA ARG A 10 6.99 -24.97 -10.33
C ARG A 10 8.36 -24.99 -9.65
N PRO A 11 9.37 -25.62 -10.27
CA PRO A 11 10.71 -25.61 -9.72
C PRO A 11 11.33 -24.22 -9.63
N VAL A 12 11.97 -23.91 -8.51
CA VAL A 12 12.68 -22.64 -8.32
C VAL A 12 14.15 -22.77 -8.67
N GLU A 13 14.63 -21.87 -9.51
CA GLU A 13 16.05 -21.71 -9.83
C GLU A 13 16.77 -20.95 -8.70
N LEU A 14 17.41 -21.70 -7.81
CA LEU A 14 18.14 -21.16 -6.63
C LEU A 14 19.20 -20.12 -6.99
N THR A 15 19.79 -20.18 -8.19
CA THR A 15 20.78 -19.20 -8.67
C THR A 15 20.18 -17.81 -8.84
N ARG A 16 18.89 -17.70 -9.20
CA ARG A 16 18.19 -16.42 -9.34
C ARG A 16 17.98 -15.71 -8.01
N LEU A 17 17.82 -16.47 -6.93
CA LEU A 17 17.67 -15.90 -5.59
C LEU A 17 18.93 -15.14 -5.14
N ARG A 18 20.10 -15.44 -5.73
CA ARG A 18 21.37 -14.72 -5.49
C ARG A 18 21.47 -13.37 -6.20
N GLN A 19 20.68 -13.19 -7.24
CA GLN A 19 20.75 -12.01 -8.10
C GLN A 19 19.72 -10.98 -7.68
N VAL A 20 19.98 -9.73 -7.98
CA VAL A 20 18.99 -8.67 -7.89
C VAL A 20 18.22 -8.64 -9.21
N GLN A 21 16.90 -8.77 -9.18
CA GLN A 21 16.09 -8.75 -10.41
C GLN A 21 15.72 -7.31 -10.80
N ALA A 22 15.32 -6.49 -9.82
CA ALA A 22 14.82 -5.13 -10.05
C ALA A 22 15.92 -4.07 -9.89
N GLU A 23 16.99 -4.15 -10.69
CA GLU A 23 18.06 -3.15 -10.69
C GLU A 23 17.65 -1.82 -11.35
N PRO A 24 18.04 -0.67 -10.77
CA PRO A 24 17.83 0.63 -11.41
C PRO A 24 18.64 0.74 -12.70
N THR A 25 18.08 1.41 -13.69
CA THR A 25 18.83 1.82 -14.88
C THR A 25 18.90 3.35 -14.93
N LEU A 26 19.96 3.94 -15.48
CA LEU A 26 20.02 5.40 -15.63
C LEU A 26 19.00 5.88 -16.69
N SER A 27 18.90 5.13 -17.79
CA SER A 27 17.95 5.37 -18.88
C SER A 27 17.07 4.13 -19.12
N GLY A 28 15.97 4.33 -19.84
CA GLY A 28 15.06 3.25 -20.22
C GLY A 28 13.96 2.98 -19.19
N VAL A 29 13.57 1.71 -19.09
CA VAL A 29 12.31 1.26 -18.49
C VAL A 29 12.26 1.41 -16.96
N ARG A 30 13.42 1.38 -16.30
CA ARG A 30 13.56 1.49 -14.84
C ARG A 30 14.44 2.68 -14.45
N SER A 31 14.22 3.80 -15.14
CA SER A 31 14.92 5.05 -14.84
C SER A 31 14.65 5.50 -13.41
N ILE A 32 15.68 6.06 -12.76
CA ILE A 32 15.56 6.77 -11.49
C ILE A 32 14.96 8.17 -11.66
N LEU A 33 14.97 8.71 -12.88
CA LEU A 33 14.43 10.03 -13.16
C LEU A 33 12.89 9.98 -13.09
N SER A 34 12.29 11.02 -12.50
CA SER A 34 10.84 11.16 -12.40
C SER A 34 10.36 12.35 -13.22
N GLY A 35 9.19 12.20 -13.83
CA GLY A 35 8.42 13.31 -14.35
C GLY A 35 7.83 14.20 -13.24
N HIS A 36 7.20 15.29 -13.67
CA HIS A 36 6.45 16.21 -12.80
C HIS A 36 5.00 16.39 -13.28
N PRO A 37 4.18 15.32 -13.29
CA PRO A 37 2.79 15.37 -13.76
C PRO A 37 1.90 16.38 -13.03
N ALA A 38 2.24 16.81 -11.80
CA ALA A 38 1.45 17.79 -11.05
C ALA A 38 1.50 19.21 -11.66
N GLN A 39 2.53 19.54 -12.43
CA GLN A 39 2.67 20.87 -13.03
C GLN A 39 1.63 21.08 -14.15
N GLY A 40 0.73 22.06 -13.99
CA GLY A 40 -0.34 22.30 -14.97
C GLY A 40 -1.38 21.18 -15.00
N LEU A 41 -1.69 20.61 -13.83
CA LEU A 41 -2.72 19.60 -13.68
C LEU A 41 -4.11 20.22 -13.86
N THR A 42 -4.85 19.77 -14.86
CA THR A 42 -6.24 20.15 -15.13
C THR A 42 -7.16 18.95 -14.92
N PRO A 43 -8.49 19.12 -14.77
CA PRO A 43 -9.43 17.99 -14.63
C PRO A 43 -9.33 16.98 -15.78
N ALA A 44 -9.19 17.47 -17.02
CA ALA A 44 -9.03 16.62 -18.19
C ALA A 44 -7.71 15.84 -18.14
N ARG A 45 -6.61 16.48 -17.73
CA ARG A 45 -5.30 15.84 -17.60
C ARG A 45 -5.29 14.81 -16.48
N LEU A 46 -5.82 15.14 -15.31
CA LEU A 46 -5.95 14.19 -14.19
C LEU A 46 -6.75 12.96 -14.61
N THR A 47 -7.92 13.15 -15.24
CA THR A 47 -8.73 12.05 -15.76
C THR A 47 -7.93 11.15 -16.70
N ARG A 48 -7.14 11.73 -17.60
CA ARG A 48 -6.27 10.97 -18.52
C ARG A 48 -5.22 10.15 -17.77
N LEU A 49 -4.49 10.74 -16.82
CA LEU A 49 -3.49 10.01 -16.01
C LEU A 49 -4.13 8.85 -15.25
N LEU A 50 -5.28 9.12 -14.64
CA LEU A 50 -6.05 8.14 -13.87
C LEU A 50 -6.57 6.99 -14.75
N HIS A 51 -6.87 7.26 -16.03
CA HIS A 51 -7.32 6.25 -16.98
C HIS A 51 -6.16 5.44 -17.58
N MET A 52 -5.02 6.08 -17.86
CA MET A 52 -3.80 5.38 -18.29
C MET A 52 -3.36 4.34 -17.25
N ALA A 53 -3.44 4.69 -15.97
CA ALA A 53 -3.13 3.77 -14.88
C ALA A 53 -4.06 2.55 -14.84
N GLU A 54 -5.31 2.69 -15.27
CA GLU A 54 -6.27 1.58 -15.36
C GLU A 54 -6.01 0.66 -16.57
N GLN A 55 -5.28 1.15 -17.58
CA GLN A 55 -4.94 0.41 -18.80
C GLN A 55 -3.53 -0.21 -18.79
N GLY A 56 -2.87 -0.21 -17.62
CA GLY A 56 -1.53 -0.78 -17.43
C GLY A 56 -0.39 0.25 -17.38
N ASP A 57 -0.57 1.48 -17.85
CA ASP A 57 0.46 2.51 -17.73
C ASP A 57 0.22 3.42 -16.51
N ALA A 58 0.67 2.96 -15.36
CA ALA A 58 0.55 3.66 -14.09
C ALA A 58 1.64 4.71 -13.82
N THR A 59 2.61 4.87 -14.72
CA THR A 59 3.86 5.61 -14.44
C THR A 59 3.57 7.04 -13.97
N ALA A 60 2.84 7.82 -14.77
CA ALA A 60 2.54 9.21 -14.46
C ALA A 60 1.54 9.38 -13.28
N TYR A 61 0.73 8.37 -12.98
CA TYR A 61 -0.11 8.38 -11.77
C TYR A 61 0.73 8.18 -10.52
N LEU A 62 1.71 7.26 -10.55
CA LEU A 62 2.60 6.99 -9.43
C LEU A 62 3.52 8.19 -9.15
N GLU A 63 4.02 8.84 -10.20
CA GLU A 63 4.77 10.10 -10.07
C GLU A 63 3.91 11.22 -9.47
N LEU A 64 2.65 11.34 -9.91
CA LEU A 64 1.72 12.31 -9.34
C LEU A 64 1.46 12.03 -7.85
N ALA A 65 1.26 10.77 -7.48
CA ALA A 65 1.04 10.37 -6.09
C ALA A 65 2.24 10.73 -5.20
N GLU A 66 3.46 10.57 -5.70
CA GLU A 66 4.69 10.95 -5.01
C GLU A 66 4.79 12.48 -4.84
N GLU A 67 4.61 13.24 -5.92
CA GLU A 67 4.61 14.71 -5.85
C GLU A 67 3.55 15.26 -4.89
N MET A 68 2.39 14.59 -4.79
CA MET A 68 1.35 14.98 -3.85
C MET A 68 1.76 14.74 -2.40
N GLU A 69 2.41 13.60 -2.11
CA GLU A 69 2.95 13.31 -0.77
C GLU A 69 4.07 14.29 -0.39
N GLU A 70 4.87 14.76 -1.34
CA GLU A 70 5.89 15.79 -1.10
C GLU A 70 5.31 17.18 -0.85
N LYS A 71 4.23 17.57 -1.56
CA LYS A 71 3.72 18.95 -1.57
C LYS A 71 2.62 19.21 -0.55
N ASP A 72 1.77 18.23 -0.24
CA ASP A 72 0.69 18.38 0.73
C ASP A 72 1.15 17.94 2.12
N LEU A 73 1.50 18.93 2.95
CA LEU A 73 1.99 18.71 4.32
C LEU A 73 0.98 17.99 5.22
N HIS A 74 -0.33 18.17 4.98
CA HIS A 74 -1.35 17.49 5.76
C HIS A 74 -1.43 16.01 5.36
N TYR A 75 -1.44 15.75 4.05
CA TYR A 75 -1.42 14.39 3.50
C TYR A 75 -0.18 13.63 3.97
N LEU A 76 1.00 14.25 3.88
CA LEU A 76 2.27 13.70 4.39
C LEU A 76 2.21 13.36 5.88
N SER A 77 1.68 14.29 6.70
CA SER A 77 1.56 14.10 8.14
C SER A 77 0.67 12.91 8.50
N VAL A 78 -0.51 12.81 7.87
CA VAL A 78 -1.48 11.74 8.12
C VAL A 78 -0.94 10.38 7.66
N LEU A 79 -0.37 10.29 6.44
CA LEU A 79 0.22 9.06 5.95
C LEU A 79 1.39 8.61 6.82
N GLY A 80 2.34 9.50 7.12
CA GLY A 80 3.49 9.18 7.95
C GLY A 80 3.08 8.68 9.35
N THR A 81 2.06 9.29 9.95
CA THR A 81 1.52 8.86 11.25
C THR A 81 0.94 7.45 11.19
N ARG A 82 0.18 7.13 10.14
CA ARG A 82 -0.39 5.78 9.96
C ARG A 82 0.68 4.73 9.67
N LYS A 83 1.64 5.04 8.79
CA LYS A 83 2.76 4.16 8.46
C LYS A 83 3.54 3.79 9.73
N ARG A 84 3.93 4.78 10.55
CA ARG A 84 4.64 4.56 11.83
C ARG A 84 3.81 3.80 12.85
N ALA A 85 2.53 4.14 13.01
CA ALA A 85 1.65 3.46 13.97
C ALA A 85 1.52 1.96 13.71
N VAL A 86 1.62 1.52 12.44
CA VAL A 86 1.61 0.10 12.07
C VAL A 86 3.02 -0.50 12.14
N ALA A 87 4.04 0.23 11.68
CA ALA A 87 5.43 -0.23 11.70
C ALA A 87 5.96 -0.55 13.11
N GLN A 88 5.42 0.11 14.14
CA GLN A 88 5.81 -0.02 15.54
C GLN A 88 5.01 -1.06 16.33
N LEU A 89 4.10 -1.79 15.69
CA LEU A 89 3.34 -2.83 16.37
C LEU A 89 4.23 -4.02 16.68
N GLU A 90 4.08 -4.57 17.89
CA GLU A 90 4.74 -5.81 18.28
C GLU A 90 4.23 -6.98 17.42
N ILE A 91 5.16 -7.69 16.78
CA ILE A 91 4.86 -8.85 15.94
C ILE A 91 5.07 -10.12 16.76
N ASN A 92 4.00 -10.86 16.98
CA ASN A 92 4.05 -12.15 17.66
C ASN A 92 4.04 -13.29 16.64
N VAL A 93 4.95 -14.25 16.83
CA VAL A 93 5.02 -15.49 16.05
C VAL A 93 4.65 -16.64 16.97
N GLU A 94 3.62 -17.40 16.59
CA GLU A 94 3.21 -18.63 17.27
C GLU A 94 3.73 -19.84 16.47
N SER A 95 4.19 -20.87 17.18
CA SER A 95 4.54 -22.14 16.52
C SER A 95 3.27 -22.81 16.00
N ALA A 96 3.38 -23.51 14.88
CA ALA A 96 2.23 -24.23 14.30
C ALA A 96 1.73 -25.36 15.20
N SER A 97 2.62 -25.93 16.02
CA SER A 97 2.33 -26.94 17.02
C SER A 97 3.42 -26.96 18.11
N ASP A 98 3.31 -27.89 19.06
CA ASP A 98 4.33 -28.18 20.08
C ASP A 98 5.46 -29.12 19.55
N ASP A 99 5.43 -29.50 18.27
CA ASP A 99 6.52 -30.29 17.67
C ASP A 99 7.83 -29.49 17.76
N PRO A 100 8.94 -30.10 18.23
CA PRO A 100 10.24 -29.41 18.36
C PRO A 100 10.68 -28.69 17.09
N ARG A 101 10.34 -29.22 15.91
CA ARG A 101 10.70 -28.61 14.61
C ARG A 101 9.86 -27.35 14.32
N ASP A 102 8.60 -27.36 14.69
CA ASP A 102 7.71 -26.20 14.50
C ASP A 102 8.12 -25.05 15.44
N VAL A 103 8.54 -25.41 16.66
CA VAL A 103 9.12 -24.45 17.62
C VAL A 103 10.43 -23.87 17.08
N GLU A 104 11.34 -24.70 16.59
CA GLU A 104 12.61 -24.24 15.98
C GLU A 104 12.38 -23.31 14.78
N ASN A 105 11.43 -23.63 13.91
CA ASN A 105 11.07 -22.76 12.78
C ASN A 105 10.48 -21.42 13.25
N ALA A 106 9.65 -21.43 14.29
CA ALA A 106 9.07 -20.21 14.85
C ALA A 106 10.15 -19.33 15.49
N ASP A 107 11.10 -19.91 16.23
CA ASP A 107 12.23 -19.19 16.82
C ASP A 107 13.09 -18.51 15.76
N LEU A 108 13.38 -19.21 14.65
CA LEU A 108 14.10 -18.61 13.53
C LEU A 108 13.40 -17.36 12.97
N ILE A 109 12.07 -17.41 12.87
CA ILE A 109 11.27 -16.27 12.37
C ILE A 109 11.25 -15.13 13.42
N ARG A 110 11.12 -15.45 14.72
CA ARG A 110 11.18 -14.46 15.80
C ARG A 110 12.51 -13.72 15.79
N ASP A 111 13.62 -14.45 15.70
CA ASP A 111 14.97 -13.88 15.65
C ASP A 111 15.11 -12.92 14.46
N TRP A 112 14.62 -13.33 13.28
CA TRP A 112 14.68 -12.47 12.10
C TRP A 112 13.80 -11.23 12.23
N LEU A 113 12.58 -11.37 12.76
CA LEU A 113 11.65 -10.25 12.93
C LEU A 113 12.07 -9.27 14.04
N GLY A 114 12.91 -9.69 14.99
CA GLY A 114 13.41 -8.86 16.08
C GLY A 114 14.49 -7.83 15.69
N ARG A 115 14.87 -7.75 14.41
CA ARG A 115 15.85 -6.78 13.90
C ARG A 115 15.29 -5.35 13.88
N GLU A 116 16.16 -4.37 14.11
CA GLU A 116 15.78 -2.95 14.12
C GLU A 116 15.37 -2.46 12.72
N GLU A 117 15.97 -3.00 11.65
CA GLU A 117 15.70 -2.58 10.27
C GLU A 117 14.28 -2.90 9.79
N LEU A 118 13.57 -3.82 10.47
CA LEU A 118 12.23 -4.22 10.05
C LEU A 118 11.22 -3.07 10.15
N GLU A 119 11.35 -2.17 11.12
CA GLU A 119 10.44 -1.02 11.28
C GLU A 119 10.50 -0.10 10.04
N ASP A 120 11.70 0.23 9.57
CA ASP A 120 11.91 1.03 8.36
C ASP A 120 11.43 0.31 7.10
N GLU A 121 11.67 -1.00 7.01
CA GLU A 121 11.21 -1.83 5.89
C GLU A 121 9.68 -1.94 5.86
N MET A 122 9.02 -2.03 7.02
CA MET A 122 7.56 -1.97 7.14
C MET A 122 7.03 -0.60 6.75
N PHE A 123 7.68 0.48 7.18
CA PHE A 123 7.33 1.84 6.77
C PHE A 123 7.35 1.98 5.23
N ASP A 124 8.38 1.44 4.58
CA ASP A 124 8.53 1.38 3.13
C ASP A 124 7.45 0.52 2.45
N ILE A 125 7.13 -0.66 3.00
CA ILE A 125 6.05 -1.53 2.50
C ILE A 125 4.69 -0.80 2.58
N LEU A 126 4.47 0.01 3.61
CA LEU A 126 3.22 0.75 3.79
C LEU A 126 3.08 1.97 2.86
N ASP A 127 4.04 2.22 1.97
CA ASP A 127 3.86 3.13 0.82
C ASP A 127 2.66 2.72 -0.07
N ALA A 128 2.27 1.44 0.00
CA ALA A 128 1.05 0.93 -0.62
C ALA A 128 -0.21 1.70 -0.19
N ILE A 129 -0.29 2.25 1.03
CA ILE A 129 -1.48 3.00 1.49
C ILE A 129 -1.77 4.19 0.58
N GLY A 130 -0.72 4.90 0.16
CA GLY A 130 -0.84 6.04 -0.76
C GLY A 130 -1.09 5.57 -2.19
N LYS A 131 -0.21 4.72 -2.72
CA LYS A 131 -0.14 4.41 -4.15
C LYS A 131 -1.01 3.22 -4.60
N GLY A 132 -1.47 2.41 -3.65
CA GLY A 132 -2.31 1.22 -3.84
C GLY A 132 -1.54 -0.09 -3.73
N PHE A 133 -0.24 -0.07 -4.01
CA PHE A 133 0.62 -1.23 -3.84
C PHE A 133 2.06 -0.83 -3.53
N SER A 134 2.83 -1.78 -3.00
CA SER A 134 4.27 -1.68 -2.83
C SER A 134 4.92 -3.00 -3.22
N VAL A 135 6.18 -2.91 -3.62
CA VAL A 135 7.00 -4.05 -4.00
C VAL A 135 8.34 -3.94 -3.32
N THR A 136 8.68 -4.97 -2.55
CA THR A 136 9.92 -5.01 -1.78
C THR A 136 10.66 -6.28 -2.12
N GLU A 137 11.88 -6.14 -2.63
CA GLU A 137 12.70 -7.27 -3.04
C GLU A 137 13.46 -7.85 -1.85
N ILE A 138 13.40 -9.17 -1.70
CA ILE A 138 14.12 -9.93 -0.69
C ILE A 138 15.57 -10.12 -1.17
N ILE A 139 16.49 -9.47 -0.46
CA ILE A 139 17.92 -9.68 -0.63
C ILE A 139 18.31 -10.85 0.27
N TRP A 140 18.67 -11.96 -0.35
CA TRP A 140 19.03 -13.19 0.35
C TRP A 140 20.53 -13.19 0.67
N ASP A 141 20.86 -13.54 1.90
CA ASP A 141 22.20 -13.98 2.27
C ASP A 141 22.21 -15.50 2.36
N MET A 142 23.19 -16.07 1.66
CA MET A 142 23.39 -17.51 1.46
C MET A 142 24.86 -17.88 1.69
N SER A 143 25.59 -17.03 2.42
CA SER A 143 27.00 -17.24 2.73
C SER A 143 27.21 -18.43 3.67
N GLU A 144 26.24 -18.71 4.54
CA GLU A 144 26.28 -19.84 5.47
C GLU A 144 25.33 -20.99 5.07
N ARG A 145 25.25 -22.02 5.93
CA ARG A 145 24.36 -23.16 5.72
C ARG A 145 22.89 -22.79 5.78
N GLN A 146 22.52 -21.81 6.59
CA GLN A 146 21.17 -21.30 6.70
C GLN A 146 21.00 -20.11 5.76
N TRP A 147 19.87 -20.07 5.05
CA TRP A 147 19.52 -18.92 4.21
C TRP A 147 18.64 -17.97 5.01
N TRP A 148 18.97 -16.69 4.98
CA TRP A 148 18.15 -15.66 5.62
C TRP A 148 18.01 -14.44 4.71
N PRO A 149 16.87 -13.74 4.76
CA PRO A 149 16.78 -12.41 4.16
C PRO A 149 17.71 -11.47 4.91
N SER A 150 18.71 -10.91 4.23
CA SER A 150 19.58 -9.89 4.83
C SER A 150 18.93 -8.51 4.85
N ARG A 151 18.08 -8.22 3.87
CA ARG A 151 17.37 -6.95 3.76
C ARG A 151 16.14 -7.09 2.87
N LEU A 152 15.09 -6.34 3.18
CA LEU A 152 13.97 -6.08 2.29
C LEU A 152 14.17 -4.72 1.60
N LYS A 153 14.50 -4.74 0.31
CA LYS A 153 14.77 -3.51 -0.45
C LYS A 153 13.52 -3.05 -1.18
N ARG A 154 12.94 -1.92 -0.77
CA ARG A 154 11.84 -1.28 -1.52
C ARG A 154 12.29 -1.01 -2.96
N ARG A 155 11.45 -1.41 -3.92
CA ARG A 155 11.62 -1.11 -5.33
C ARG A 155 10.60 -0.07 -5.75
N ASP A 156 11.00 0.79 -6.68
CA ASP A 156 10.12 1.82 -7.20
C ASP A 156 8.93 1.17 -7.93
N GLN A 157 7.70 1.50 -7.52
CA GLN A 157 6.50 0.94 -8.13
C GLN A 157 6.41 1.21 -9.63
N ARG A 158 7.05 2.28 -10.14
CA ARG A 158 7.06 2.63 -11.57
C ARG A 158 7.75 1.58 -12.42
N TRP A 159 8.60 0.75 -11.82
CA TRP A 159 9.31 -0.35 -12.49
C TRP A 159 8.43 -1.58 -12.68
N PHE A 160 7.18 -1.55 -12.22
CA PHE A 160 6.23 -2.64 -12.33
C PHE A 160 5.01 -2.21 -13.14
N GLU A 161 4.35 -3.19 -13.76
CA GLU A 161 3.14 -3.01 -14.56
C GLU A 161 2.15 -4.12 -14.21
N PHE A 162 0.88 -3.76 -14.05
CA PHE A 162 -0.18 -4.75 -13.94
C PHE A 162 -0.54 -5.31 -15.31
N ASP A 163 -0.86 -6.58 -15.33
CA ASP A 163 -1.41 -7.28 -16.47
C ASP A 163 -2.62 -6.55 -17.05
N ARG A 164 -2.67 -6.42 -18.37
CA ARG A 164 -3.73 -5.64 -19.04
C ARG A 164 -5.03 -6.41 -19.21
N ASP A 165 -5.00 -7.74 -19.08
CA ASP A 165 -6.16 -8.60 -19.25
C ASP A 165 -6.90 -8.77 -17.93
N ASN A 166 -6.19 -9.00 -16.82
CA ASN A 166 -6.80 -9.16 -15.49
C ASN A 166 -6.64 -7.96 -14.56
N GLY A 167 -5.67 -7.07 -14.77
CA GLY A 167 -5.45 -5.88 -13.93
C GLY A 167 -4.96 -6.16 -12.51
N GLU A 168 -4.59 -7.40 -12.20
CA GLU A 168 -4.27 -7.90 -10.85
C GLU A 168 -2.86 -8.51 -10.76
N THR A 169 -2.42 -9.20 -11.81
CA THR A 169 -1.10 -9.83 -11.88
C THR A 169 -0.06 -8.75 -12.09
N LEU A 170 0.98 -8.74 -11.25
CA LEU A 170 2.04 -7.73 -11.30
C LEU A 170 3.28 -8.31 -11.97
N TYR A 171 3.81 -7.59 -12.97
CA TYR A 171 5.05 -7.92 -13.64
C TYR A 171 6.11 -6.84 -13.43
N LEU A 172 7.37 -7.24 -13.56
CA LEU A 172 8.49 -6.32 -13.67
C LEU A 172 8.61 -5.83 -15.10
N LYS A 173 8.81 -4.53 -15.29
CA LYS A 173 9.06 -3.99 -16.63
C LYS A 173 10.52 -4.24 -17.05
N GLY A 174 10.71 -4.84 -18.22
CA GLY A 174 12.00 -5.12 -18.85
C GLY A 174 12.15 -4.42 -20.21
N LEU A 175 13.34 -4.53 -20.81
CA LEU A 175 13.65 -3.87 -22.10
C LEU A 175 12.84 -4.45 -23.28
N SER A 176 12.54 -5.75 -23.23
CA SER A 176 11.83 -6.48 -24.28
C SER A 176 10.35 -6.73 -23.98
N GLY A 177 9.82 -6.11 -22.92
CA GLY A 177 8.46 -6.36 -22.43
C GLY A 177 8.45 -6.60 -20.92
N THR A 178 7.35 -7.15 -20.41
CA THR A 178 7.21 -7.49 -18.99
C THR A 178 7.83 -8.85 -18.68
N GLU A 179 8.31 -8.99 -17.44
CA GLU A 179 8.93 -10.19 -16.90
C GLU A 179 8.21 -10.64 -15.61
N ASP A 180 8.09 -11.95 -15.42
CA ASP A 180 7.56 -12.52 -14.18
C ASP A 180 8.44 -12.15 -12.98
N LEU A 181 7.78 -11.85 -11.86
CA LEU A 181 8.47 -11.74 -10.57
C LEU A 181 9.00 -13.10 -10.17
N TRP A 182 10.30 -13.18 -9.85
CA TRP A 182 10.89 -14.44 -9.45
C TRP A 182 10.27 -14.95 -8.13
N PRO A 183 9.88 -16.24 -8.06
CA PRO A 183 9.35 -16.82 -6.83
C PRO A 183 10.30 -16.63 -5.64
N PHE A 184 9.73 -16.38 -4.45
CA PHE A 184 10.47 -16.14 -3.20
C PHE A 184 11.43 -14.93 -3.23
N LYS A 185 11.27 -14.02 -4.20
CA LYS A 185 12.11 -12.83 -4.34
C LYS A 185 11.43 -11.53 -3.92
N TYR A 186 10.12 -11.51 -3.75
CA TYR A 186 9.38 -10.29 -3.45
C TYR A 186 8.36 -10.47 -2.35
N VAL A 187 8.24 -9.43 -1.52
CA VAL A 187 7.07 -9.13 -0.71
C VAL A 187 6.27 -8.08 -1.47
N THR A 188 5.03 -8.41 -1.84
CA THR A 188 4.10 -7.46 -2.46
C THR A 188 2.98 -7.18 -1.49
N HIS A 189 2.67 -5.89 -1.29
CA HIS A 189 1.55 -5.48 -0.45
C HIS A 189 0.57 -4.67 -1.30
N PHE A 190 -0.69 -5.10 -1.34
CA PHE A 190 -1.78 -4.41 -2.01
C PHE A 190 -2.70 -3.80 -0.95
N ALA A 191 -2.70 -2.47 -0.87
CA ALA A 191 -3.55 -1.77 0.08
C ALA A 191 -4.96 -1.60 -0.51
N ALA A 192 -5.97 -1.98 0.25
CA ALA A 192 -7.38 -1.87 -0.14
C ALA A 192 -8.08 -0.75 0.65
N ALA A 193 -7.70 0.51 0.43
CA ALA A 193 -8.44 1.64 1.01
C ALA A 193 -9.87 1.73 0.46
N LYS A 194 -10.10 1.16 -0.73
CA LYS A 194 -11.41 0.82 -1.28
C LYS A 194 -11.30 -0.47 -2.10
N SER A 195 -12.44 -1.12 -2.36
CA SER A 195 -12.51 -2.26 -3.27
C SER A 195 -12.22 -1.86 -4.73
N GLY A 196 -11.65 -2.79 -5.51
CA GLY A 196 -11.36 -2.66 -6.93
C GLY A 196 -9.95 -3.14 -7.29
N LEU A 197 -9.52 -2.86 -8.53
CA LEU A 197 -8.18 -3.21 -9.01
C LEU A 197 -7.09 -2.68 -8.07
N PRO A 198 -5.99 -3.43 -7.85
CA PRO A 198 -4.89 -3.03 -6.98
C PRO A 198 -4.36 -1.61 -7.27
N ILE A 199 -4.19 -1.23 -8.54
CA ILE A 199 -3.73 0.11 -8.92
C ILE A 199 -4.68 1.25 -8.49
N ARG A 200 -5.95 0.93 -8.21
CA ARG A 200 -6.98 1.85 -7.73
C ARG A 200 -7.23 1.74 -6.23
N GLY A 201 -6.45 0.93 -5.51
CA GLY A 201 -6.64 0.63 -4.09
C GLY A 201 -6.11 1.72 -3.14
N GLY A 202 -5.23 2.59 -3.62
CA GLY A 202 -4.55 3.62 -2.81
C GLY A 202 -5.34 4.90 -2.61
N LEU A 203 -5.00 5.64 -1.55
CA LEU A 203 -5.62 6.93 -1.19
C LEU A 203 -5.27 8.06 -2.16
N ALA A 204 -4.13 7.99 -2.84
CA ALA A 204 -3.65 9.05 -3.73
C ALA A 204 -4.65 9.35 -4.84
N ARG A 205 -5.36 8.34 -5.37
CA ARG A 205 -6.37 8.54 -6.40
C ARG A 205 -7.51 9.47 -5.97
N ALA A 206 -7.97 9.35 -4.73
CA ALA A 206 -8.99 10.23 -4.18
C ALA A 206 -8.41 11.61 -3.87
N ALA A 207 -7.23 11.65 -3.24
CA ALA A 207 -6.54 12.90 -2.90
C ALA A 207 -6.15 13.72 -4.13
N ALA A 208 -5.93 13.10 -5.30
CA ALA A 208 -5.48 13.78 -6.50
C ALA A 208 -6.46 14.84 -7.01
N TRP A 209 -7.76 14.64 -6.80
CA TRP A 209 -8.78 15.63 -7.13
C TRP A 209 -8.68 16.87 -6.23
N ALA A 210 -8.43 16.68 -4.93
CA ALA A 210 -8.23 17.78 -4.00
C ALA A 210 -6.92 18.53 -4.29
N ALA A 211 -5.83 17.79 -4.56
CA ALA A 211 -4.55 18.36 -4.94
C ALA A 211 -4.64 19.20 -6.23
N MET A 212 -5.32 18.69 -7.25
CA MET A 212 -5.59 19.41 -8.50
C MET A 212 -6.40 20.69 -8.25
N ALA A 213 -7.45 20.62 -7.44
CA ALA A 213 -8.27 21.79 -7.11
C ALA A 213 -7.45 22.86 -6.37
N ALA A 214 -6.56 22.45 -5.46
CA ALA A 214 -5.65 23.36 -4.76
C ALA A 214 -4.60 24.01 -5.68
N SER A 215 -4.14 23.30 -6.72
CA SER A 215 -3.13 23.81 -7.66
C SER A 215 -3.69 24.65 -8.81
N THR A 216 -5.01 24.61 -9.04
CA THR A 216 -5.63 25.35 -10.16
C THR A 216 -5.88 26.80 -9.73
N PRO A 217 -5.27 27.81 -10.38
CA PRO A 217 -5.60 29.21 -10.10
C PRO A 217 -7.09 29.42 -10.39
N ALA A 218 -7.79 30.12 -9.49
CA ALA A 218 -9.23 30.33 -9.61
C ALA A 218 -9.59 30.82 -11.03
N LEU A 219 -10.37 30.01 -11.75
CA LEU A 219 -11.02 30.41 -12.99
C LEU A 219 -11.91 31.62 -12.66
N ASN A 220 -11.47 32.81 -13.06
CA ASN A 220 -12.20 34.08 -13.03
C ASN A 220 -12.68 34.58 -11.64
N PRO A 221 -12.30 35.77 -11.17
CA PRO A 221 -12.77 36.31 -9.88
C PRO A 221 -14.30 36.43 -9.74
N ALA A 222 -15.06 36.42 -10.84
CA ALA A 222 -16.53 36.38 -10.83
C ALA A 222 -17.12 35.02 -10.40
N ASP A 223 -16.39 33.92 -10.58
CA ASP A 223 -16.81 32.56 -10.18
C ASP A 223 -16.31 32.17 -8.77
N GLY A 224 -15.36 32.96 -8.22
CA GLY A 224 -14.75 32.76 -6.90
C GLY A 224 -15.75 32.85 -5.74
N GLU A 225 -16.84 33.60 -5.89
CA GLU A 225 -17.85 33.77 -4.83
C GLU A 225 -18.75 32.52 -4.68
N ARG A 226 -18.97 31.76 -5.77
CA ARG A 226 -19.67 30.46 -5.72
C ARG A 226 -18.75 29.32 -5.32
N SER A 227 -17.53 29.30 -5.85
CA SER A 227 -16.52 28.27 -5.54
C SER A 227 -16.05 28.37 -4.08
N GLY A 228 -15.83 29.58 -3.56
CA GLY A 228 -15.45 29.80 -2.16
C GLY A 228 -16.53 29.33 -1.18
N ARG A 229 -17.81 29.57 -1.48
CA ARG A 229 -18.93 29.09 -0.65
C ARG A 229 -19.10 27.57 -0.74
N ALA A 230 -18.87 26.96 -1.90
CA ALA A 230 -18.93 25.51 -2.07
C ALA A 230 -17.75 24.78 -1.41
N ALA A 231 -16.52 25.31 -1.55
CA ALA A 231 -15.33 24.79 -0.90
C ALA A 231 -15.39 24.98 0.63
N MET A 232 -15.89 26.13 1.11
CA MET A 232 -16.12 26.37 2.53
C MET A 232 -17.25 25.51 3.07
N ALA A 233 -18.34 25.28 2.33
CA ALA A 233 -19.40 24.34 2.71
C ALA A 233 -18.90 22.89 2.73
N ALA A 234 -18.05 22.48 1.78
CA ALA A 234 -17.43 21.15 1.77
C ALA A 234 -16.42 20.97 2.91
N ALA A 235 -15.61 21.99 3.20
CA ALA A 235 -14.67 21.99 4.32
C ALA A 235 -15.39 22.00 5.68
N ILE A 236 -16.50 22.75 5.81
CA ILE A 236 -17.38 22.71 6.98
C ILE A 236 -18.05 21.34 7.10
N ALA A 237 -18.56 20.77 6.01
CA ALA A 237 -19.15 19.44 6.03
C ALA A 237 -18.13 18.37 6.43
N LEU A 238 -16.92 18.39 5.89
CA LEU A 238 -15.85 17.43 6.18
C LEU A 238 -15.24 17.59 7.59
N SER A 239 -15.25 18.80 8.16
CA SER A 239 -14.77 19.05 9.53
C SER A 239 -15.83 18.79 10.61
N VAL A 240 -17.11 18.99 10.30
CA VAL A 240 -18.21 18.79 11.25
C VAL A 240 -18.70 17.34 11.28
N PHE A 241 -18.61 16.59 10.18
CA PHE A 241 -19.08 15.19 10.13
C PHE A 241 -18.38 14.25 11.13
N PRO A 242 -17.03 14.29 11.29
CA PRO A 242 -16.34 13.45 12.27
C PRO A 242 -16.69 13.80 13.71
N VAL A 243 -16.87 15.10 14.00
CA VAL A 243 -17.24 15.60 15.33
C VAL A 243 -18.68 15.23 15.67
N LEU A 244 -19.59 15.33 14.70
CA LEU A 244 -21.00 14.94 14.87
C LEU A 244 -21.14 13.42 15.05
N MET A 245 -20.38 12.61 14.30
CA MET A 245 -20.32 11.14 14.49
C MET A 245 -19.73 10.76 15.85
N PHE A 246 -18.72 11.49 16.34
CA PHE A 246 -18.15 11.27 17.67
C PHE A 246 -19.15 11.60 18.79
N ILE A 247 -19.91 12.69 18.66
CA ILE A 247 -20.97 13.08 19.62
C ILE A 247 -22.13 12.08 19.60
N ILE A 248 -22.56 11.60 18.42
CA ILE A 248 -23.62 10.57 18.32
C ILE A 248 -23.14 9.25 18.93
N ARG A 249 -21.88 8.85 18.70
CA ARG A 249 -21.31 7.62 19.27
C ARG A 249 -21.11 7.71 20.79
N SER A 250 -20.73 8.87 21.33
CA SER A 250 -20.59 9.05 22.79
C SER A 250 -21.93 9.17 23.53
N SER A 251 -22.95 9.71 22.86
CA SER A 251 -24.33 9.76 23.37
C SER A 251 -24.96 8.35 23.45
N LEU A 252 -24.68 7.49 22.47
CA LEU A 252 -25.16 6.10 22.45
C LEU A 252 -24.40 5.18 23.42
N SER A 253 -23.14 5.49 23.76
CA SER A 253 -22.35 4.68 24.71
C SER A 253 -22.60 5.00 26.19
N ASN A 254 -23.11 6.20 26.52
CA ASN A 254 -23.37 6.61 27.90
C ASN A 254 -24.76 6.21 28.44
N GLY A 255 -25.52 5.42 27.69
CA GLY A 255 -26.86 4.94 28.07
C GLY A 255 -26.92 3.61 28.82
N CYS A 256 -25.80 2.91 29.05
CA CYS A 256 -25.78 1.63 29.78
C CYS A 256 -24.91 1.72 31.03
N ALA A 257 -25.55 1.96 32.18
CA ALA A 257 -24.95 1.66 33.48
C ALA A 257 -25.06 0.15 33.78
N PRO A 258 -24.11 -0.45 34.53
CA PRO A 258 -24.02 -1.89 34.72
C PRO A 258 -24.92 -2.35 35.88
N GLY A 259 -25.86 -3.26 35.61
CA GLY A 259 -26.68 -3.84 36.67
C GLY A 259 -27.96 -4.54 36.19
N ALA A 260 -27.83 -5.61 35.40
CA ALA A 260 -28.91 -6.59 35.23
C ALA A 260 -28.30 -7.95 34.85
N GLN A 261 -28.63 -8.99 35.62
CA GLN A 261 -28.15 -10.37 35.43
C GLN A 261 -28.68 -11.00 34.12
N PRO A 262 -27.96 -11.98 33.53
CA PRO A 262 -28.38 -12.61 32.29
C PRO A 262 -29.54 -13.60 32.53
N GLY A 263 -30.72 -13.27 32.03
CA GLY A 263 -31.83 -14.21 31.89
C GLY A 263 -31.61 -15.11 30.67
N LEU A 264 -31.58 -16.43 30.89
CA LEU A 264 -31.63 -17.44 29.83
C LEU A 264 -32.83 -17.19 28.91
N TYR A 265 -32.58 -17.14 27.60
CA TYR A 265 -33.62 -17.36 26.59
C TYR A 265 -33.40 -18.73 25.95
N GLN A 266 -34.28 -19.67 26.29
CA GLN A 266 -34.48 -20.94 25.58
C GLN A 266 -35.28 -20.68 24.28
N PHE A 267 -34.83 -21.26 23.18
CA PHE A 267 -35.60 -21.35 21.94
C PHE A 267 -36.61 -22.51 22.03
N PRO A 268 -37.88 -22.36 21.60
CA PRO A 268 -38.76 -23.50 21.40
C PRO A 268 -38.49 -24.16 20.03
N ALA A 269 -38.49 -25.49 20.00
CA ALA A 269 -38.38 -26.30 18.79
C ALA A 269 -39.70 -26.29 17.99
N PRO A 270 -39.67 -26.44 16.65
CA PRO A 270 -40.87 -26.40 15.83
C PRO A 270 -41.59 -27.76 15.80
N GLU A 271 -42.92 -27.71 15.77
CA GLU A 271 -43.81 -28.82 15.40
C GLU A 271 -43.79 -29.09 13.88
#